data_AF-A0A8H7A5L1-F1
#
_entry.id   AF-A0A8H7A5L1-F1
#
_cell.length_a   1.000
_cell.length_b   1.000
_cell.length_c   1.000
_cell.angle_alpha   90.00
_cell.angle_beta   90.00
_cell.angle_gamma   90.00
#
_symmetry.space_group_name_H-M   'P 1'
#
loop_
_entity.id
_entity.type
_entity.pdbx_description
1 polymer ?
#
loop_
_entity_poly.entity_id
_entity_poly.type
_entity_poly.pdbx_seq_one_letter_code
_entity_poly.pdbx_strand_id
1 'polypeptide(L)'
;MPGGLGSAGPGTGASFGQRRQGFNEAIVFTVGGGSMDEYGNLQEWVKRTSVSGGGGVGAAGSGGARNRRVVYGSTEMVNAREFFEELKKLGMED
;
A
#
# COMPACT_ATOMS: atom_id res chain seq x y z
N MET A 1 -12.37 -34.91 7.53
CA MET A 1 -12.67 -33.48 7.32
C MET A 1 -11.76 -32.96 6.22
N PRO A 2 -12.26 -32.56 5.03
CA PRO A 2 -11.45 -31.96 3.98
C PRO A 2 -11.48 -30.42 4.07
N GLY A 3 -10.36 -29.75 3.79
CA GLY A 3 -10.29 -28.28 3.67
C GLY A 3 -8.85 -27.76 3.73
N GLY A 4 -8.17 -27.77 2.59
CA GLY A 4 -6.72 -27.63 2.44
C GLY A 4 -6.09 -26.26 2.73
N LEU A 5 -4.79 -26.33 3.02
CA LEU A 5 -3.81 -25.25 3.11
C LEU A 5 -3.86 -24.34 1.86
N GLY A 6 -4.25 -23.08 2.07
CA GLY A 6 -3.84 -21.99 1.17
C GLY A 6 -2.45 -21.53 1.59
N SER A 7 -1.41 -22.05 0.94
CA SER A 7 -0.05 -21.52 1.06
C SER A 7 -0.04 -20.08 0.52
N ALA A 8 0.02 -19.13 1.44
CA ALA A 8 0.33 -17.74 1.13
C ALA A 8 1.69 -17.72 0.39
N GLY A 9 1.73 -17.17 -0.82
CA GLY A 9 2.93 -17.14 -1.66
C GLY A 9 4.13 -16.47 -0.97
N PRO A 10 5.36 -16.70 -1.46
CA PRO A 10 6.57 -16.14 -0.87
C PRO A 10 6.43 -14.62 -0.66
N GLY A 11 6.65 -14.15 0.57
CA GLY A 11 6.52 -12.72 0.93
C GLY A 11 5.17 -12.30 1.52
N THR A 12 4.17 -13.18 1.62
CA THR A 12 2.84 -12.85 2.17
C THR A 12 2.56 -13.43 3.57
N GLY A 13 3.54 -14.14 4.16
CA GLY A 13 3.45 -14.62 5.54
C GLY A 13 3.82 -13.53 6.54
N ALA A 14 2.92 -13.22 7.48
CA ALA A 14 3.27 -12.39 8.63
C ALA A 14 4.34 -13.11 9.46
N SER A 15 5.48 -12.45 9.72
CA SER A 15 6.52 -12.97 10.59
C SER A 15 5.97 -13.18 12.01
N PHE A 16 6.43 -14.26 12.65
CA PHE A 16 5.97 -14.68 13.97
C PHE A 16 6.19 -13.55 14.99
N GLY A 17 5.14 -13.15 15.72
CA GLY A 17 5.16 -12.04 16.69
C GLY A 17 4.45 -10.75 16.23
N GLN A 18 4.13 -10.62 14.94
CA GLN A 18 3.43 -9.46 14.41
C GLN A 18 1.92 -9.61 14.63
N ARG A 19 1.44 -9.22 15.82
CA ARG A 19 -0.01 -9.03 16.04
C ARG A 19 -0.50 -8.09 14.94
N ARG A 20 -1.52 -8.51 14.18
CA ARG A 20 -2.19 -7.67 13.16
C ARG A 20 -2.97 -6.58 13.88
N GLN A 21 -2.25 -5.60 14.43
CA GLN A 21 -2.84 -4.39 14.98
C GLN A 21 -3.23 -3.49 13.81
N GLY A 22 -4.45 -3.00 13.83
CA GLY A 22 -4.88 -1.99 12.87
C GLY A 22 -4.19 -0.66 13.16
N PHE A 23 -3.58 -0.07 12.14
CA PHE A 23 -3.07 1.30 12.22
C PHE A 23 -4.12 2.27 11.67
N ASN A 24 -4.24 3.42 12.33
CA ASN A 24 -5.05 4.53 11.84
C ASN A 24 -4.22 5.48 10.97
N GLU A 25 -2.90 5.52 11.17
CA GLU A 25 -2.00 6.35 10.39
C GLU A 25 -0.93 5.50 9.72
N ALA A 26 -0.56 5.86 8.49
CA ALA A 26 0.54 5.24 7.78
C ALA A 26 1.35 6.31 7.02
N ILE A 27 2.66 6.06 6.92
CA ILE A 27 3.57 6.77 6.03
C ILE A 27 3.97 5.79 4.93
N VAL A 28 3.78 6.17 3.68
CA VAL A 28 4.16 5.42 2.49
C VAL A 28 5.25 6.21 1.79
N PHE A 29 6.42 5.61 1.61
CA PHE A 29 7.55 6.23 0.92
C PHE A 29 7.98 5.36 -0.26
N THR A 30 7.75 5.83 -1.48
CA THR A 30 8.14 5.13 -2.72
C THR A 30 9.57 5.54 -3.13
N VAL A 31 10.45 4.56 -3.33
CA VAL A 31 11.83 4.80 -3.76
C VAL A 31 11.92 4.61 -5.26
N GLY A 32 12.56 5.57 -5.96
CA GLY A 32 12.73 5.52 -7.42
C GLY A 32 11.62 6.22 -8.22
N GLY A 33 10.91 7.15 -7.58
CA GLY A 33 9.84 7.92 -8.20
C GLY A 33 8.46 7.59 -7.64
N GLY A 34 7.63 8.62 -7.50
CA GLY A 34 6.24 8.55 -7.09
C GLY A 34 5.34 9.32 -8.05
N SER A 35 4.05 8.99 -8.09
CA SER A 35 3.10 9.60 -9.02
C SER A 35 1.90 10.22 -8.31
N MET A 36 1.29 11.23 -8.95
CA MET A 36 0.05 11.84 -8.44
C MET A 36 -1.12 10.85 -8.43
N ASP A 37 -1.09 9.83 -9.29
CA ASP A 37 -2.11 8.77 -9.34
C ASP A 37 -2.00 7.84 -8.14
N GLU A 38 -0.78 7.48 -7.70
CA GLU A 38 -0.56 6.73 -6.46
C GLU A 38 -1.08 7.48 -5.24
N TYR A 39 -0.75 8.78 -5.14
CA TYR A 39 -1.31 9.65 -4.11
C TYR A 39 -2.84 9.66 -4.17
N GLY A 40 -3.43 9.86 -5.36
CA GLY A 40 -4.87 9.88 -5.57
C GLY A 40 -5.55 8.59 -5.12
N ASN A 41 -5.01 7.44 -5.51
CA ASN A 41 -5.51 6.12 -5.15
C ASN A 41 -5.48 5.90 -3.63
N LEU A 42 -4.40 6.31 -2.95
CA LEU A 42 -4.29 6.21 -1.49
C LEU A 42 -5.29 7.13 -0.78
N GLN A 43 -5.47 8.36 -1.25
CA GLN A 43 -6.46 9.28 -0.68
C GLN A 43 -7.90 8.77 -0.89
N GLU A 44 -8.19 8.21 -2.05
CA GLU A 44 -9.50 7.60 -2.33
C GLU A 44 -9.74 6.39 -1.42
N TRP A 45 -8.71 5.53 -1.24
CA TRP A 45 -8.78 4.42 -0.31
C TRP A 45 -9.02 4.88 1.14
N VAL A 46 -8.33 5.92 1.60
CA VAL A 46 -8.56 6.51 2.93
C VAL A 46 -10.02 6.98 3.07
N LYS A 47 -10.56 7.71 2.09
CA LYS A 47 -11.95 8.19 2.10
C LYS A 47 -12.95 7.02 2.14
N ARG A 48 -12.79 6.01 1.27
CA ARG A 48 -13.68 4.83 1.23
C ARG A 48 -13.66 4.05 2.54
N THR A 49 -12.47 3.87 3.11
CA THR A 49 -12.30 3.02 4.29
C THR A 49 -12.55 3.77 5.61
N SER A 50 -12.48 5.10 5.64
CA SER A 50 -12.85 5.90 6.82
C SER A 50 -14.37 6.06 6.99
N VAL A 51 -15.11 6.17 5.87
CA VAL A 51 -16.57 6.29 5.87
C VAL A 51 -17.26 4.94 6.07
N SER A 52 -16.75 3.88 5.46
CA SER A 52 -17.25 2.53 5.76
C SER A 52 -16.54 1.99 6.99
N GLY A 53 -17.27 1.70 8.06
CA GLY A 53 -16.76 0.87 9.17
C GLY A 53 -16.42 -0.58 8.76
N GLY A 54 -16.16 -0.82 7.47
CA GLY A 54 -15.93 -2.12 6.85
C GLY A 54 -14.46 -2.47 6.84
N GLY A 55 -14.14 -3.59 7.49
CA GLY A 55 -12.83 -4.22 7.41
C GLY A 55 -12.47 -4.54 5.96
N GLY A 56 -11.29 -4.10 5.54
CA GLY A 56 -10.64 -4.66 4.37
C GLY A 56 -10.39 -6.16 4.56
N VAL A 57 -10.16 -6.87 3.46
CA VAL A 57 -9.91 -8.32 3.42
C VAL A 57 -8.83 -8.69 4.45
N GLY A 58 -9.26 -9.24 5.60
CA GLY A 58 -8.39 -9.62 6.72
C GLY A 58 -8.60 -8.87 8.04
N ALA A 59 -9.46 -7.86 8.12
CA ALA A 59 -9.78 -7.14 9.37
C ALA A 59 -10.99 -7.74 10.10
N ALA A 60 -10.87 -9.00 10.52
CA ALA A 60 -11.72 -9.57 11.57
C ALA A 60 -11.21 -9.06 12.93
N GLY A 61 -11.60 -7.85 13.32
CA GLY A 61 -11.16 -7.28 14.59
C GLY A 61 -11.59 -5.84 14.83
N SER A 62 -12.66 -5.72 15.63
CA SER A 62 -13.15 -4.57 16.37
C SER A 62 -13.64 -3.34 15.58
N GLY A 63 -14.88 -2.99 15.87
CA GLY A 63 -15.66 -1.89 15.31
C GLY A 63 -15.16 -0.50 15.72
N GLY A 64 -15.63 0.47 14.95
CA GLY A 64 -15.33 1.89 15.08
C GLY A 64 -14.89 2.45 13.73
N ALA A 65 -15.59 3.48 13.24
CA ALA A 65 -15.12 4.31 12.14
C ALA A 65 -13.75 4.87 12.55
N ARG A 66 -12.70 4.41 11.87
CA ARG A 66 -11.33 4.80 12.17
C ARG A 66 -11.00 5.95 11.22
N ASN A 67 -10.73 7.14 11.75
CA ASN A 67 -10.15 8.24 10.98
C ASN A 67 -8.79 7.78 10.47
N ARG A 68 -8.77 7.18 9.27
CA ARG A 68 -7.52 6.73 8.65
C ARG A 68 -6.82 7.92 8.01
N ARG A 69 -5.49 7.93 8.08
CA ARG A 69 -4.63 8.94 7.45
C ARG A 69 -3.44 8.25 6.79
N VAL A 70 -3.15 8.66 5.56
CA VAL A 70 -1.96 8.21 4.84
C VAL A 70 -1.18 9.43 4.40
N VAL A 71 0.10 9.48 4.80
CA VAL A 71 1.09 10.41 4.25
C VAL A 71 1.83 9.66 3.16
N TYR A 72 1.86 10.22 1.96
CA TYR A 72 2.59 9.67 0.83
C TYR A 72 3.77 10.58 0.52
N GLY A 73 4.92 9.96 0.23
CA GLY A 73 6.10 10.64 -0.26
C GLY A 73 6.89 9.72 -1.19
N SER A 74 7.84 10.30 -1.90
CA SER A 74 8.75 9.57 -2.76
C SER A 74 10.10 10.28 -2.83
N THR A 75 11.08 9.64 -3.45
CA THR A 75 12.36 10.29 -3.79
C THR A 75 12.16 11.50 -4.70
N GLU A 76 11.21 11.38 -5.63
CA GLU A 76 10.82 12.43 -6.57
C GLU A 76 9.38 12.20 -7.06
N MET A 77 8.66 13.27 -7.42
CA MET A 77 7.34 13.17 -8.03
C MET A 77 7.51 13.27 -9.55
N VAL A 78 7.21 12.18 -10.25
CA VAL A 78 7.45 12.04 -11.69
C VAL A 78 6.15 11.82 -12.44
N ASN A 79 6.08 12.36 -13.65
CA ASN A 79 5.07 11.94 -14.63
C ASN A 79 5.57 10.78 -15.48
N ALA A 80 4.66 10.15 -16.24
CA ALA A 80 5.00 8.99 -17.06
C ALA A 80 6.17 9.26 -18.03
N ARG A 81 6.25 10.46 -18.61
CA ARG A 81 7.30 10.80 -19.57
C ARG A 81 8.67 10.90 -18.92
N GLU A 82 8.76 11.57 -17.77
CA GLU A 82 10.01 11.70 -17.01
C GLU A 82 10.54 10.32 -16.59
N PHE A 83 9.65 9.47 -16.08
CA PHE A 83 9.99 8.10 -15.71
C PHE A 83 10.50 7.28 -16.91
N PHE A 84 9.89 7.42 -18.09
CA PHE A 84 10.39 6.74 -19.30
C PHE A 84 11.78 7.22 -19.73
N GLU A 85 12.12 8.49 -19.54
CA GLU A 85 13.47 8.98 -19.84
C GLU A 85 14.52 8.41 -18.87
N GLU A 86 14.18 8.23 -17.60
CA GLU A 86 15.05 7.53 -16.64
C GLU A 86 15.28 6.07 -17.02
N LEU A 87 14.21 5.35 -17.38
CA LEU A 87 14.32 3.97 -17.86
C LEU A 87 15.17 3.86 -19.14
N LYS A 88 15.03 4.83 -20.04
CA LYS A 88 15.84 4.89 -21.27
C LYS A 88 17.32 5.11 -20.97
N LYS A 89 17.65 6.00 -20.02
CA LYS A 89 19.05 6.20 -19.57
C LYS A 89 19.61 4.91 -19.00
N LEU A 90 18.87 4.23 -18.12
CA LEU A 90 19.28 2.95 -17.54
C LEU A 90 19.49 1.88 -18.63
N GLY A 91 18.64 1.85 -19.66
CA GLY A 91 18.80 0.94 -20.80
C GLY A 91 19.97 1.25 -21.73
N MET A 92 20.64 2.39 -21.54
CA MET A 92 21.85 2.81 -22.28
C MET A 92 23.11 2.72 -21.42
N GLU A 93 22.99 2.41 -20.13
CA GLU A 93 24.12 2.16 -19.25
C GLU A 93 24.61 0.72 -19.46
N ASP A 94 25.89 0.56 -19.81
CA ASP A 94 26.61 -0.72 -19.98
C ASP A 94 27.14 -1.27 -18.65
#